data_AF-A0A3R9XEP9-F1
#
_entry.id   AF-A0A3R9XEP9-F1
#
_cell.length_a   1.000
_cell.length_b   1.000
_cell.length_c   1.000
_cell.angle_alpha   90.00
_cell.angle_beta   90.00
_cell.angle_gamma   90.00
#
_symmetry.space_group_name_H-M   'P 1'
#
loop_
_entity.id
_entity.type
_entity.pdbx_description
1 polymer ?
#
loop_
_entity_poly.entity_id
_entity_poly.type
_entity_poly.pdbx_seq_one_letter_code
_entity_poly.pdbx_strand_id
1 'polypeptide(L)'
;MKTSQIIAAAALSLLAAAGAQAESYEGVQKPVSGLSRADVEAEAVRAASAPNQNVTRGSRGADPFTSVADPASVRAQAIATANAPDQNVTSGSRVNSRVISTMPNRAATLQQAQQQGTPAAK
;
A
#
# COMPACT_ATOMS: atom_id res chain seq x y z
N MET A 1 67.92 -12.57 -55.70
CA MET A 1 67.32 -12.74 -54.35
C MET A 1 67.70 -14.11 -53.81
N LYS A 2 68.03 -14.26 -52.53
CA LYS A 2 68.46 -15.55 -51.94
C LYS A 2 67.21 -16.42 -51.66
N THR A 3 67.26 -17.72 -52.00
CA THR A 3 66.18 -18.71 -51.78
C THR A 3 65.65 -18.74 -50.35
N SER A 4 66.52 -18.50 -49.36
CA SER A 4 66.13 -18.37 -47.95
C SER A 4 65.08 -17.28 -47.70
N GLN A 5 65.09 -16.18 -48.45
CA GLN A 5 64.09 -15.12 -48.28
C GLN A 5 62.74 -15.49 -48.90
N ILE A 6 62.74 -16.30 -49.97
CA ILE A 6 61.53 -16.79 -50.59
C ILE A 6 60.84 -17.79 -49.65
N ILE A 7 61.62 -18.69 -49.03
CA ILE A 7 61.09 -19.67 -48.07
C ILE A 7 60.56 -18.97 -46.82
N ALA A 8 61.30 -17.99 -46.28
CA ALA A 8 60.83 -17.22 -45.11
C ALA A 8 59.54 -16.45 -45.41
N ALA A 9 59.45 -15.81 -46.59
CA ALA A 9 58.24 -15.14 -47.02
C ALA A 9 57.08 -16.12 -47.18
N ALA A 10 57.30 -17.27 -47.82
CA ALA A 10 56.27 -18.29 -48.01
C ALA A 10 55.77 -18.86 -46.68
N ALA A 11 56.67 -19.15 -45.74
CA ALA A 11 56.32 -19.64 -44.40
C ALA A 11 55.51 -18.59 -43.61
N LEU A 12 55.90 -17.32 -43.69
CA LEU A 12 55.17 -16.23 -43.05
C LEU A 12 53.79 -16.02 -43.70
N SER A 13 53.69 -16.15 -45.03
CA SER A 13 52.42 -16.07 -45.75
C SER A 13 51.48 -17.22 -45.40
N LEU A 14 51.99 -18.45 -45.27
CA LEU A 14 51.19 -19.60 -44.85
C LEU A 14 50.71 -19.47 -43.40
N LEU A 15 51.56 -18.95 -42.50
CA LEU A 15 51.18 -18.71 -41.11
C LEU A 15 50.13 -17.60 -40.99
N ALA A 16 50.25 -16.54 -41.78
CA ALA A 16 49.26 -15.47 -41.86
C ALA A 16 47.91 -15.97 -42.41
N ALA A 17 47.93 -16.84 -43.42
CA ALA A 17 46.71 -17.43 -43.98
C ALA A 17 46.01 -18.37 -42.99
N ALA A 18 46.76 -19.13 -42.18
CA ALA A 18 46.19 -19.99 -41.14
C ALA A 18 45.59 -19.21 -39.96
N GLY A 19 46.13 -18.02 -39.66
CA GLY A 19 45.65 -17.14 -38.58
C GLY A 19 44.46 -16.24 -38.98
N ALA A 20 44.13 -16.14 -40.27
CA ALA A 20 42.97 -15.40 -40.75
C ALA A 20 41.68 -16.20 -40.49
N GLN A 21 41.25 -16.24 -39.23
CA GLN A 21 39.96 -16.77 -38.82
C GLN A 21 38.92 -15.65 -38.96
N ALA A 22 37.90 -15.85 -39.78
CA ALA A 22 36.74 -14.97 -39.78
C ALA A 22 35.88 -15.30 -38.54
N GLU A 23 35.47 -14.29 -37.80
CA GLU A 23 34.45 -14.46 -36.75
C GLU A 23 33.21 -15.08 -37.40
N SER A 24 32.80 -16.24 -36.90
CA SER A 24 31.58 -16.88 -37.39
C SER A 24 30.42 -16.05 -36.89
N TYR A 25 29.57 -15.56 -37.80
CA TYR A 25 28.35 -14.88 -37.39
C TYR A 25 27.32 -15.94 -36.96
N GLU A 26 27.07 -16.08 -35.65
CA GLU A 26 26.10 -17.05 -35.12
C GLU A 26 24.62 -16.66 -35.35
N GLY A 27 24.36 -15.58 -36.09
CA GLY A 27 23.01 -15.07 -36.31
C GLY A 27 22.48 -14.24 -35.13
N VAL A 28 21.21 -13.82 -35.24
CA VAL A 28 20.51 -13.16 -34.13
C VAL A 28 20.21 -14.21 -33.07
N GLN A 29 20.90 -14.13 -31.94
CA GLN A 29 20.64 -14.97 -30.77
C GLN A 29 19.19 -14.77 -30.33
N LYS A 30 18.43 -15.86 -30.30
CA LYS A 30 17.04 -15.80 -29.83
C LYS A 30 17.05 -15.41 -28.35
N PRO A 31 16.19 -14.47 -27.91
CA PRO A 31 16.05 -14.20 -26.49
C PRO A 31 15.58 -15.51 -25.82
N VAL A 32 16.41 -16.04 -24.93
CA VAL A 32 16.02 -17.12 -24.04
C VAL A 32 15.22 -16.52 -22.89
N SER A 33 13.98 -16.97 -22.71
CA SER A 33 13.20 -16.62 -21.52
C SER A 33 13.92 -17.20 -20.31
N GLY A 34 14.17 -16.38 -19.29
CA GLY A 34 14.78 -16.85 -18.03
C GLY A 34 13.89 -17.81 -17.24
N LEU A 35 12.62 -17.96 -17.63
CA LEU A 35 11.64 -18.84 -17.01
C LEU A 35 11.00 -19.77 -18.03
N SER A 36 10.68 -20.99 -17.61
CA SER A 36 9.88 -21.91 -18.42
C SER A 36 8.44 -21.41 -18.55
N ARG A 37 7.72 -21.86 -19.57
CA ARG A 37 6.29 -21.51 -19.72
C ARG A 37 5.46 -21.98 -18.51
N ALA A 38 5.82 -23.13 -17.95
CA ALA A 38 5.14 -23.67 -16.77
C ALA A 38 5.32 -22.76 -15.55
N ASP A 39 6.52 -22.19 -15.37
CA ASP A 39 6.79 -21.25 -14.26
C ASP A 39 5.97 -19.96 -14.43
N VAL A 40 5.89 -19.45 -15.66
CA VAL A 40 5.07 -18.26 -15.98
C VAL A 40 3.58 -18.53 -15.76
N GLU A 41 3.10 -19.71 -16.14
CA GLU A 41 1.70 -20.12 -15.93
C GLU A 41 1.38 -20.25 -14.44
N ALA A 42 2.25 -20.90 -13.66
CA ALA A 42 2.09 -21.03 -12.22
C ALA A 42 2.06 -19.65 -11.53
N GLU A 43 2.93 -18.73 -11.95
CA GLU A 43 2.94 -17.34 -11.47
C GLU A 43 1.64 -16.61 -11.81
N ALA A 44 1.19 -16.73 -13.06
CA ALA A 44 -0.01 -16.07 -13.54
C ALA A 44 -1.27 -16.55 -12.79
N VAL A 45 -1.40 -17.86 -12.56
CA VAL A 45 -2.50 -18.42 -11.78
C VAL A 45 -2.46 -17.93 -10.33
N ARG A 46 -1.28 -17.88 -9.72
CA ARG A 46 -1.12 -17.37 -8.35
C ARG A 46 -1.48 -15.89 -8.25
N ALA A 47 -1.02 -15.07 -9.19
CA ALA A 47 -1.35 -13.66 -9.23
C ALA A 47 -2.85 -13.43 -9.48
N ALA A 48 -3.47 -14.19 -10.39
CA ALA A 48 -4.89 -14.08 -10.71
C ALA A 48 -5.80 -14.53 -9.56
N SER A 49 -5.37 -15.52 -8.77
CA SER A 49 -6.09 -15.98 -7.58
C SER A 49 -5.83 -15.14 -6.33
N ALA A 50 -4.97 -14.13 -6.40
CA ALA A 50 -4.66 -13.28 -5.27
C ALA A 50 -5.91 -12.47 -4.82
N PRO A 51 -6.17 -12.35 -3.51
CA PRO A 51 -7.26 -11.54 -3.00
C PRO A 51 -7.16 -10.09 -3.48
N ASN A 52 -8.31 -9.53 -3.87
CA ASN A 52 -8.40 -8.15 -4.34
C ASN A 52 -7.50 -7.84 -5.55
N GLN A 53 -7.23 -8.82 -6.41
CA GLN A 53 -6.57 -8.59 -7.68
C GLN A 53 -7.48 -7.75 -8.59
N ASN A 54 -6.91 -6.72 -9.23
CA ASN A 54 -7.59 -5.82 -10.19
C ASN A 54 -8.82 -5.04 -9.69
N VAL A 55 -9.03 -4.93 -8.37
CA VAL A 55 -10.14 -4.13 -7.81
C VAL A 55 -9.64 -2.82 -7.18
N THR A 56 -10.38 -1.73 -7.35
CA THR A 56 -10.08 -0.44 -6.70
C THR A 56 -10.31 -0.52 -5.20
N ARG A 57 -9.67 0.39 -4.43
CA ARG A 57 -9.79 0.43 -2.95
C ARG A 57 -11.24 0.39 -2.47
N GLY A 58 -12.14 1.17 -3.07
CA GLY A 58 -13.54 1.25 -2.68
C GLY A 58 -14.35 -0.04 -2.88
N SER A 59 -13.86 -0.97 -3.71
CA SER A 59 -14.51 -2.26 -3.96
C SER A 59 -14.09 -3.35 -2.96
N ARG A 60 -13.12 -3.06 -2.08
CA ARG A 60 -12.52 -4.04 -1.15
C ARG A 60 -13.23 -4.11 0.20
N GLY A 61 -14.36 -3.40 0.36
CA GLY A 61 -15.05 -3.26 1.64
C GLY A 61 -14.37 -2.26 2.57
N ALA A 62 -14.89 -2.17 3.81
CA ALA A 62 -14.28 -1.32 4.83
C ALA A 62 -12.94 -1.91 5.29
N ASP A 63 -11.93 -1.06 5.49
CA ASP A 63 -10.68 -1.50 6.08
C ASP A 63 -10.90 -1.97 7.52
N PRO A 64 -10.07 -2.91 8.01
CA PRO A 64 -10.01 -3.21 9.42
C PRO A 64 -9.75 -1.93 10.22
N PHE A 65 -10.69 -1.62 11.12
CA PHE A 65 -10.58 -0.50 12.05
C PHE A 65 -10.53 -1.05 13.48
N THR A 66 -9.54 -0.62 14.24
CA THR A 66 -9.45 -0.91 15.67
C THR A 66 -9.94 0.31 16.44
N SER A 67 -11.07 0.19 17.13
CA SER A 67 -11.56 1.27 17.99
C SER A 67 -10.59 1.50 19.15
N VAL A 68 -10.24 2.76 19.38
CA VAL A 68 -9.44 3.19 20.53
C VAL A 68 -10.28 3.65 21.72
N ALA A 69 -11.61 3.68 21.55
CA ALA A 69 -12.55 4.14 22.56
C ALA A 69 -13.68 3.13 22.76
N ASP A 70 -14.22 3.10 23.98
CA ASP A 70 -15.41 2.33 24.32
C ASP A 70 -16.63 2.89 23.56
N PRO A 71 -17.33 2.08 22.75
CA PRO A 71 -18.48 2.52 21.98
C PRO A 71 -19.62 3.09 22.84
N ALA A 72 -19.82 2.59 24.06
CA ALA A 72 -20.86 3.10 24.95
C ALA A 72 -20.52 4.51 25.44
N SER A 73 -19.27 4.74 25.82
CA SER A 73 -18.74 6.06 26.18
C SER A 73 -18.84 7.06 25.03
N VAL A 74 -18.45 6.67 23.82
CA VAL A 74 -18.59 7.53 22.62
C VAL A 74 -20.04 7.91 22.36
N ARG A 75 -20.96 6.94 22.46
CA ARG A 75 -22.40 7.20 22.31
C ARG A 75 -22.92 8.16 23.38
N ALA A 76 -22.54 7.95 24.64
CA ALA A 76 -22.95 8.82 25.74
C ALA A 76 -22.44 10.25 25.55
N GLN A 77 -21.19 10.42 25.12
CA GLN A 77 -20.61 11.72 24.80
C GLN A 77 -21.34 12.40 23.64
N ALA A 78 -21.61 11.68 22.55
CA ALA A 78 -22.33 12.23 21.40
C ALA A 78 -23.73 12.72 21.78
N ILE A 79 -24.47 11.94 22.58
CA ILE A 79 -25.77 12.34 23.11
C ILE A 79 -25.64 13.59 24.00
N ALA A 80 -24.64 13.63 24.89
CA ALA A 80 -24.41 14.80 25.74
C ALA A 80 -24.10 16.05 24.90
N THR A 81 -23.22 15.97 23.89
CA THR A 81 -22.91 17.09 23.00
C THR A 81 -24.15 17.56 22.23
N ALA A 82 -24.96 16.64 21.71
CA ALA A 82 -26.20 16.97 20.99
C ALA A 82 -27.25 17.63 21.89
N ASN A 83 -27.26 17.31 23.19
CA ASN A 83 -28.17 17.89 24.19
C ASN A 83 -27.55 19.08 24.94
N ALA A 84 -26.40 19.58 24.51
CA ALA A 84 -25.79 20.75 25.14
C ALA A 84 -26.69 21.99 24.89
N PRO A 85 -27.00 22.79 25.93
CA PRO A 85 -27.87 23.96 25.78
C PRO A 85 -27.40 24.97 24.73
N ASP A 86 -26.08 25.03 24.54
CA ASP A 86 -25.41 25.99 23.66
C ASP A 86 -24.91 25.36 22.35
N GLN A 87 -25.41 24.17 21.97
CA GLN A 87 -24.91 23.40 20.82
C GLN A 87 -24.97 24.18 19.48
N ASN A 88 -25.92 25.11 19.35
CA ASN A 88 -26.10 25.94 18.15
C ASN A 88 -25.52 27.35 18.28
N VAL A 89 -24.76 27.64 19.34
CA VAL A 89 -24.21 28.99 19.52
C VAL A 89 -22.73 29.02 19.18
N THR A 90 -22.37 29.93 18.28
CA THR A 90 -20.98 30.15 17.90
C THR A 90 -20.27 31.06 18.90
N SER A 91 -18.95 30.93 18.99
CA SER A 91 -18.11 31.74 19.89
C SER A 91 -18.27 33.24 19.66
N GLY A 92 -18.35 33.68 18.40
CA GLY A 92 -18.49 35.09 18.03
C GLY A 92 -19.78 35.75 18.52
N SER A 93 -20.80 34.97 18.89
CA SER A 93 -22.04 35.47 19.49
C SER A 93 -21.92 35.73 21.01
N ARG A 94 -20.76 35.46 21.63
CA ARG A 94 -20.51 35.69 23.06
C ARG A 94 -19.40 36.72 23.30
N VAL A 95 -19.44 37.36 24.46
CA VAL A 95 -18.35 38.21 24.98
C VAL A 95 -17.06 37.40 25.08
N ASN A 96 -15.93 38.00 24.73
CA ASN A 96 -14.61 37.35 24.69
C ASN A 96 -14.53 36.11 23.79
N SER A 97 -15.43 35.95 22.83
CA SER A 97 -15.45 34.82 21.89
C SER A 97 -15.47 33.45 22.59
N ARG A 98 -16.11 33.34 23.76
CA ARG A 98 -16.14 32.11 24.55
C ARG A 98 -17.56 31.71 24.90
N VAL A 99 -17.91 30.46 24.58
CA VAL A 99 -19.16 29.84 24.99
C VAL A 99 -18.99 29.25 26.39
N ILE A 100 -19.64 29.83 27.38
CA ILE A 100 -19.72 29.30 28.75
C ILE A 100 -21.18 28.98 29.01
N SER A 101 -21.49 27.70 29.17
CA SER A 101 -22.85 27.28 29.46
C SER A 101 -23.21 27.60 30.91
N THR A 102 -24.36 28.23 31.11
CA THR A 102 -24.94 28.48 32.44
C THR A 102 -26.09 27.52 32.76
N MET A 103 -26.41 26.61 31.83
CA MET A 103 -27.54 25.69 31.94
C MET A 103 -27.06 24.24 32.06
N PRO A 104 -27.77 23.39 32.83
CA PRO A 104 -27.41 21.99 32.96
C PRO A 104 -27.64 21.23 31.64
N ASN A 105 -26.73 20.30 31.33
CA ASN A 105 -26.90 19.42 30.18
C ASN A 105 -27.99 18.37 30.47
N ARG A 106 -29.03 18.35 29.65
CA ARG A 106 -30.20 17.47 29.84
C ARG A 106 -29.84 15.98 29.82
N ALA A 107 -28.92 15.56 28.96
CA ALA A 107 -28.53 14.16 28.89
C ALA A 107 -27.74 13.75 30.14
N ALA A 108 -26.86 14.62 30.63
CA ALA A 108 -26.11 14.37 31.86
C ALA A 108 -27.05 14.28 33.07
N THR A 109 -28.05 15.15 33.18
CA THR A 109 -29.01 15.11 34.30
C THR A 109 -29.86 13.84 34.28
N LEU A 110 -30.30 13.38 33.10
CA LEU A 110 -31.04 12.11 32.97
C LEU A 110 -30.17 10.90 33.33
N GLN A 111 -28.91 10.88 32.90
CA GLN A 111 -27.98 9.80 33.26
C GLN A 111 -27.73 9.74 34.78
N GLN A 112 -27.56 10.90 35.43
CA GLN A 112 -27.43 10.98 36.89
C GLN A 112 -28.68 10.47 37.61
N ALA A 113 -29.87 10.85 37.14
CA ALA A 113 -31.13 10.38 37.70
C ALA A 113 -31.30 8.86 37.58
N GLN A 114 -30.89 8.26 36.44
CA GLN A 114 -30.93 6.81 36.23
C GLN A 114 -29.95 6.06 37.13
N GLN A 115 -28.75 6.61 37.37
CA GLN A 115 -27.77 6.02 38.28
C GLN A 115 -28.24 6.07 39.74
N GLN A 116 -28.93 7.14 40.15
CA GLN A 116 -29.49 7.27 41.50
C GLN A 116 -30.73 6.41 41.73
N GLY A 117 -31.49 6.10 40.68
CA GLY A 117 -32.70 5.28 40.74
C GLY A 117 -32.47 3.77 40.69
N THR A 118 -31.23 3.29 40.52
CA THR A 118 -30.91 1.85 40.49
C THR A 118 -30.45 1.42 41.89
N PRO A 119 -31.29 0.76 42.72
CA PRO A 119 -30.84 0.26 44.01
C PRO A 119 -29.76 -0.79 43.80
N ALA A 120 -28.63 -0.65 44.51
CA ALA A 120 -27.56 -1.63 44.51
C ALA A 120 -28.12 -2.99 44.95
N ALA A 121 -28.18 -3.95 44.01
CA ALA A 121 -28.51 -5.33 44.33
C ALA A 121 -27.44 -5.86 45.29
N LYS A 122 -27.87 -6.18 46.51
CA LYS A 122 -27.07 -6.91 47.52
C LYS A 122 -26.96 -8.38 47.14
#